data_AF-A0AAU1KWE2-F1
#
_entry.id   AF-A0AAU1KWE2-F1
#
_cell.length_a   1.000
_cell.length_b   1.000
_cell.length_c   1.000
_cell.angle_alpha   90.00
_cell.angle_beta   90.00
_cell.angle_gamma   90.00
#
_symmetry.space_group_name_H-M   'P 1'
#
loop_
_entity.id
_entity.type
_entity.pdbx_description
1 polymer ?
#
loop_
_entity_poly.entity_id
_entity_poly.type
_entity_poly.pdbx_seq_one_letter_code
_entity_poly.pdbx_strand_id
1 'polypeptide(L)'
;MTVVERAPVLDDAGAGISLAANGLRALDELGVGEAVREASRGQYSGGTRTPEGGRLTRMDGAAPEKAVGTPIMGIPRATLHRLLRESLPAEALAIGSAAGSVQQTDHGTVRVGCADTVLEADLVVAADGIGSRVRSLLFPAHPARSTAARRCCAPSRSRRWNCAPTSS
;
A
#
# COMPACT_ATOMS: atom_id res chain seq x y z
N MET A 1 -3.60 20.23 3.03
CA MET A 1 -3.29 19.15 2.07
C MET A 1 -4.59 18.47 1.72
N THR A 2 -4.80 18.11 0.45
CA THR A 2 -5.98 17.39 -0.01
C THR A 2 -5.55 16.09 -0.68
N VAL A 3 -6.18 14.98 -0.32
CA VAL A 3 -5.99 13.65 -0.86
C VAL A 3 -7.26 13.27 -1.63
N VAL A 4 -7.08 12.90 -2.89
CA VAL A 4 -8.18 12.50 -3.79
C VAL A 4 -8.10 11.00 -4.01
N GLU A 5 -9.12 10.26 -3.57
CA GLU A 5 -9.21 8.81 -3.72
C GLU A 5 -10.44 8.43 -4.53
N ARG A 6 -10.23 7.64 -5.59
CA ARG A 6 -11.28 7.22 -6.53
C ARG A 6 -12.28 6.29 -5.88
N ALA A 7 -11.86 5.45 -4.95
CA ALA A 7 -12.73 4.48 -4.30
C ALA A 7 -13.81 5.21 -3.49
N PRO A 8 -15.12 4.90 -3.70
CA PRO A 8 -16.20 5.51 -2.93
C PRO A 8 -16.26 4.97 -1.49
N VAL A 9 -15.62 3.82 -1.26
CA VAL A 9 -15.45 3.20 0.05
C VAL A 9 -14.00 2.76 0.15
N LEU A 10 -13.37 3.14 1.26
CA LEU A 10 -12.03 2.68 1.62
C LEU A 10 -12.17 1.28 2.22
N ASP A 11 -12.32 0.29 1.35
CA ASP A 11 -12.47 -1.09 1.80
C ASP A 11 -11.14 -1.62 2.34
N ASP A 12 -11.21 -2.13 3.57
CA ASP A 12 -10.13 -2.68 4.37
C ASP A 12 -9.88 -4.16 4.01
N ALA A 13 -10.16 -4.56 2.76
CA ALA A 13 -9.89 -5.89 2.26
C ALA A 13 -8.43 -6.00 1.76
N GLY A 14 -7.62 -6.83 2.41
CA GLY A 14 -6.25 -7.01 1.96
C GLY A 14 -5.44 -8.11 2.62
N ALA A 15 -4.44 -8.58 1.87
CA ALA A 15 -3.41 -9.45 2.41
C ALA A 15 -2.47 -8.71 3.37
N GLY A 16 -1.67 -9.46 4.14
CA GLY A 16 -0.58 -8.88 4.92
C GLY A 16 0.47 -8.21 4.04
N ILE A 17 1.06 -7.12 4.55
CA ILE A 17 2.24 -6.45 3.99
C ILE A 17 3.39 -6.54 5.00
N SER A 18 4.62 -6.59 4.49
CA SER A 18 5.84 -6.63 5.31
C SER A 18 6.52 -5.27 5.29
N LEU A 19 6.82 -4.74 6.48
CA LEU A 19 7.48 -3.48 6.70
C LEU A 19 8.91 -3.75 7.18
N ALA A 20 9.89 -3.29 6.40
CA ALA A 20 11.29 -3.30 6.80
C ALA A 20 11.65 -2.04 7.61
N ALA A 21 12.85 -2.00 8.18
CA ALA A 21 13.29 -0.94 9.08
C ALA A 21 13.18 0.47 8.48
N ASN A 22 13.43 0.63 7.17
CA ASN A 22 13.27 1.92 6.49
C ASN A 22 11.80 2.39 6.45
N GLY A 23 10.86 1.48 6.19
CA GLY A 23 9.43 1.80 6.23
C GLY A 23 8.96 2.17 7.63
N LEU A 24 9.44 1.46 8.65
CA LEU A 24 9.09 1.76 10.05
C LEU A 24 9.65 3.12 10.51
N ARG A 25 10.89 3.46 10.14
CA ARG A 25 11.46 4.79 10.41
C ARG A 25 10.65 5.91 9.74
N ALA A 26 10.22 5.71 8.48
CA ALA A 26 9.37 6.69 7.82
C ALA A 26 8.02 6.87 8.55
N LEU A 27 7.47 5.79 9.12
CA LEU A 27 6.22 5.85 9.90
C LEU A 27 6.42 6.50 11.28
N ASP A 28 7.62 6.44 11.85
CA ASP A 28 7.97 7.18 13.07
C ASP A 28 7.93 8.69 12.83
N GLU A 29 8.50 9.16 11.71
CA GLU A 29 8.44 10.58 11.31
C GLU A 29 7.02 11.07 11.04
N LEU A 30 6.12 10.17 10.65
CA LEU A 30 4.69 10.45 10.47
C LEU A 30 3.89 10.37 11.79
N GLY A 31 4.53 10.01 12.91
CA GLY A 31 3.90 9.92 14.23
C GLY A 31 3.00 8.69 14.44
N VAL A 32 2.94 7.75 13.47
CA VAL A 32 2.11 6.54 13.55
C VAL A 32 2.91 5.25 13.83
N GLY A 33 4.23 5.37 13.92
CA GLY A 33 5.12 4.21 14.02
C GLY A 33 4.87 3.32 15.24
N GLU A 34 4.51 3.88 16.39
CA GLU A 34 4.18 3.11 17.59
C GLU A 34 2.91 2.27 17.39
N ALA A 35 1.81 2.91 16.97
CA ALA A 35 0.54 2.25 16.70
C ALA A 35 0.69 1.15 15.62
N VAL A 36 1.51 1.39 14.59
CA VAL A 36 1.82 0.38 13.57
C VAL A 36 2.56 -0.81 14.18
N ARG A 37 3.55 -0.59 15.04
CA ARG A 37 4.29 -1.70 15.69
C ARG A 37 3.37 -2.53 16.58
N GLU A 38 2.47 -1.91 17.34
CA GLU A 38 1.48 -2.60 18.19
C GLU A 38 0.52 -3.47 17.37
N ALA A 39 0.07 -2.96 16.23
CA ALA A 39 -0.80 -3.66 15.29
C ALA A 39 -0.06 -4.73 14.44
N SER A 40 1.26 -4.76 14.49
CA SER A 40 2.11 -5.65 13.68
C SER A 40 2.54 -6.90 14.45
N ARG A 41 3.12 -7.86 13.72
CA ARG A 41 3.83 -9.01 14.29
C ARG A 41 5.20 -9.12 13.63
N GLY A 42 6.25 -9.32 14.44
CA GLY A 42 7.58 -9.62 13.91
C GLY A 42 7.56 -10.87 13.04
N GLN A 43 8.22 -10.81 11.88
CA GLN A 43 8.36 -11.98 11.02
C GLN A 43 9.20 -13.05 11.70
N TYR A 44 8.70 -14.28 11.65
CA TYR A 44 9.37 -15.44 12.20
C TYR A 44 10.43 -15.98 11.25
N SER A 45 11.39 -16.72 11.81
CA SER A 45 12.33 -17.50 11.01
C SER A 45 11.60 -18.41 10.02
N GLY A 46 12.05 -18.39 8.77
CA GLY A 46 11.34 -18.98 7.65
C GLY A 46 12.28 -19.49 6.59
N GLY A 47 11.90 -19.33 5.33
CA GLY A 47 12.72 -19.66 4.18
C GLY A 47 11.91 -20.17 3.01
N THR A 48 12.55 -20.20 1.84
CA THR A 48 11.93 -20.64 0.61
C THR A 48 11.85 -22.17 0.59
N ARG A 49 10.73 -22.70 0.12
CA ARG A 49 10.51 -24.12 -0.09
C ARG A 49 10.15 -24.40 -1.54
N THR A 50 10.46 -25.61 -2.01
CA THR A 50 9.92 -26.14 -3.25
C THR A 50 8.42 -26.40 -3.10
N PRO A 51 7.67 -26.54 -4.21
CA PRO A 51 6.25 -26.93 -4.17
C PRO A 51 6.01 -28.26 -3.42
N GLU A 52 6.98 -29.18 -3.45
CA GLU A 52 6.96 -30.47 -2.75
C GLU A 52 7.32 -30.35 -1.25
N GLY A 53 7.60 -29.12 -0.78
CA GLY A 53 7.89 -28.82 0.63
C GLY A 53 9.38 -28.91 1.00
N GLY A 54 10.25 -29.27 0.05
CA GLY A 54 11.70 -29.31 0.24
C GLY A 54 12.25 -27.93 0.59
N ARG A 55 13.12 -27.82 1.60
CA ARG A 55 13.68 -26.52 2.01
C ARG A 55 14.80 -26.12 1.06
N LEU A 56 14.67 -24.97 0.40
CA LEU A 56 15.72 -24.39 -0.44
C LEU A 56 16.63 -23.44 0.35
N THR A 57 16.02 -22.58 1.17
CA THR A 57 16.77 -21.62 1.98
C THR A 57 16.19 -21.54 3.39
N ARG A 58 17.03 -21.10 4.33
CA ARG A 58 16.61 -20.75 5.69
C ARG A 58 16.79 -19.26 5.87
N MET A 59 15.76 -18.61 6.39
CA MET A 59 15.81 -17.22 6.84
C MET A 59 15.80 -17.22 8.36
N ASP A 60 16.81 -16.60 8.97
CA ASP A 60 16.79 -16.28 10.40
C ASP A 60 16.01 -14.99 10.61
N GLY A 61 14.87 -15.06 11.28
CA GLY A 61 14.02 -13.90 11.56
C GLY A 61 14.67 -12.87 12.49
N ALA A 62 15.68 -13.28 13.26
CA ALA A 62 16.44 -12.37 14.13
C ALA A 62 17.56 -11.61 13.38
N ALA A 63 17.92 -12.04 12.17
CA ALA A 63 19.02 -11.43 11.42
C ALA A 63 18.78 -9.94 11.08
N PRO A 64 17.58 -9.52 10.63
CA PRO A 64 17.30 -8.10 10.37
C PRO A 64 17.43 -7.25 11.64
N GLU A 65 16.92 -7.73 12.77
CA GLU A 65 17.01 -7.00 14.04
C GLU A 65 18.46 -6.81 14.50
N LYS A 66 19.28 -7.85 14.40
CA LYS A 66 20.72 -7.76 14.69
C LYS A 66 21.47 -6.81 13.77
N ALA A 67 21.10 -6.76 12.48
CA ALA A 67 21.81 -5.99 11.48
C ALA A 67 21.40 -4.50 11.46
N VAL A 68 20.11 -4.19 11.65
CA VAL A 68 19.57 -2.83 11.49
C VAL A 68 18.71 -2.34 12.66
N GLY A 69 18.71 -3.08 13.78
CA GLY A 69 18.04 -2.70 15.03
C GLY A 69 16.53 -2.91 15.04
N THR A 70 15.94 -3.50 14.00
CA THR A 70 14.48 -3.71 13.91
C THR A 70 14.15 -4.94 13.08
N PRO A 71 13.26 -5.84 13.55
CA PRO A 71 12.81 -6.97 12.76
C PRO A 71 11.94 -6.51 11.57
N ILE A 72 11.74 -7.38 10.59
CA ILE A 72 10.71 -7.15 9.57
C ILE A 72 9.35 -7.38 10.23
N MET A 73 8.43 -6.42 10.11
CA MET A 73 7.12 -6.47 10.75
C MET A 73 6.03 -6.77 9.72
N GLY A 74 5.24 -7.81 9.94
CA GLY A 74 4.04 -8.11 9.16
C GLY A 74 2.80 -7.45 9.76
N ILE A 75 2.02 -6.75 8.93
CA ILE A 75 0.75 -6.12 9.32
C ILE A 75 -0.31 -6.37 8.24
N PRO A 76 -1.60 -6.55 8.59
CA PRO A 76 -2.66 -6.54 7.59
C PRO A 76 -2.65 -5.18 6.85
N ARG A 77 -2.64 -5.20 5.51
CA ARG A 77 -2.60 -3.95 4.71
C ARG A 77 -3.72 -2.99 5.08
N ALA A 78 -4.89 -3.53 5.35
CA ALA A 78 -6.06 -2.82 5.82
C ALA A 78 -5.81 -2.05 7.12
N THR A 79 -5.22 -2.70 8.11
CA THR A 79 -4.88 -2.09 9.39
C THR A 79 -3.88 -0.95 9.21
N LEU A 80 -2.85 -1.14 8.39
CA LEU A 80 -1.89 -0.08 8.08
C LEU A 80 -2.57 1.12 7.41
N HIS A 81 -3.42 0.86 6.42
CA HIS A 81 -4.17 1.91 5.70
C HIS A 81 -5.09 2.68 6.64
N ARG A 82 -5.82 1.98 7.51
CA ARG A 82 -6.68 2.58 8.54
C ARG A 82 -5.89 3.50 9.48
N LEU A 83 -4.75 3.04 10.00
CA LEU A 83 -3.91 3.84 10.91
C LEU A 83 -3.39 5.11 10.23
N LEU A 84 -2.95 5.02 8.98
CA LEU A 84 -2.52 6.19 8.19
C LEU A 84 -3.66 7.16 7.88
N ARG A 85 -4.87 6.64 7.66
CA ARG A 85 -6.06 7.47 7.45
C ARG A 85 -6.48 8.19 8.72
N GLU A 86 -6.45 7.50 9.86
CA GLU A 86 -6.83 8.06 11.16
C GLU A 86 -5.86 9.16 11.62
N SER A 87 -4.63 9.20 11.10
CA SER A 87 -3.69 10.32 11.33
C SER A 87 -3.95 11.55 10.45
N LEU A 88 -4.88 11.50 9.50
CA LEU A 88 -5.23 12.63 8.64
C LEU A 88 -6.49 13.34 9.16
N PRO A 89 -6.57 14.69 9.03
CA PRO A 89 -7.82 15.41 9.21
C PRO A 89 -8.89 14.89 8.24
N ALA A 90 -10.14 14.77 8.69
CA ALA A 90 -11.21 14.20 7.87
C ALA A 90 -11.46 15.04 6.59
N GLU A 91 -11.33 16.35 6.71
CA GLU A 91 -11.46 17.33 5.63
C GLU A 91 -10.35 17.24 4.58
N ALA A 92 -9.23 16.58 4.90
CA ALA A 92 -8.13 16.39 3.96
C ALA A 92 -8.44 15.31 2.92
N LEU A 93 -9.49 14.49 3.09
CA LEU A 93 -9.74 13.31 2.28
C LEU A 93 -11.04 13.41 1.47
N ALA A 94 -10.90 13.47 0.15
CA ALA A 94 -12.01 13.42 -0.81
C ALA A 94 -12.09 12.03 -1.46
N ILE A 95 -12.98 11.18 -0.94
CA ILE A 95 -13.26 9.83 -1.47
C ILE A 95 -14.28 9.87 -2.62
N GLY A 96 -14.35 8.78 -3.41
CA GLY A 96 -15.23 8.69 -4.58
C GLY A 96 -14.87 9.65 -5.70
N SER A 97 -13.70 10.30 -5.63
CA SER A 97 -13.27 11.33 -6.57
C SER A 97 -11.97 10.91 -7.23
N ALA A 98 -11.90 10.99 -8.55
CA ALA A 98 -10.72 10.62 -9.31
C ALA A 98 -10.09 11.85 -9.95
N ALA A 99 -8.77 11.98 -9.83
CA ALA A 99 -7.99 12.92 -10.65
C ALA A 99 -8.02 12.46 -12.11
N GLY A 100 -8.87 13.08 -12.92
CA GLY A 100 -9.06 12.78 -14.34
C GLY A 100 -8.06 13.49 -15.25
N SER A 101 -7.58 14.67 -14.84
CA SER A 101 -6.57 15.44 -15.54
C SER A 101 -5.63 16.15 -14.56
N VAL A 102 -4.40 16.38 -15.01
CA VAL A 102 -3.39 17.17 -14.28
C VAL A 102 -2.72 18.07 -15.30
N GLN A 103 -2.79 19.38 -15.08
CA GLN A 103 -2.22 20.40 -15.97
C GLN A 103 -1.46 21.43 -15.15
N GLN A 104 -0.19 21.65 -15.49
CA GLN A 104 0.56 22.78 -14.95
C GLN A 104 0.10 24.06 -15.67
N THR A 105 -0.15 25.11 -14.91
CA THR A 105 -0.47 26.44 -15.45
C THR A 105 0.80 27.28 -15.59
N ASP A 106 0.70 28.36 -16.37
CA ASP A 106 1.82 29.28 -16.62
C ASP A 106 2.32 30.01 -15.35
N HIS A 107 1.55 29.97 -14.26
CA HIS A 107 1.87 30.62 -12.98
C HIS A 107 2.52 29.67 -11.96
N GLY A 108 2.91 28.47 -12.36
CA GLY A 108 3.54 27.49 -11.47
C GLY A 108 2.55 26.76 -10.55
N THR A 109 1.25 26.99 -10.71
CA THR A 109 0.20 26.19 -10.06
C THR A 109 -0.17 24.99 -10.92
N VAL A 110 -0.71 23.95 -10.29
CA VAL A 110 -1.21 22.75 -10.95
C VAL A 110 -2.71 22.66 -10.77
N ARG A 111 -3.43 22.51 -11.87
CA ARG A 111 -4.86 22.23 -11.91
C ARG A 111 -5.10 20.74 -12.02
N VAL A 112 -5.88 20.21 -11.09
CA VAL A 112 -6.31 18.81 -11.08
C VAL A 112 -7.81 18.76 -11.33
N GLY A 113 -8.20 18.26 -12.50
CA GLY A 113 -9.60 18.03 -12.82
C GLY A 113 -10.11 16.77 -12.13
N CYS A 114 -11.09 16.93 -11.26
CA CYS A 114 -11.86 15.85 -10.67
C CYS A 114 -13.25 15.77 -11.34
N ALA A 115 -14.08 14.79 -10.98
CA ALA A 115 -15.38 14.56 -11.62
C ALA A 115 -16.29 15.82 -11.60
N ASP A 116 -16.42 16.45 -10.43
CA ASP A 116 -17.36 17.56 -10.21
C ASP A 116 -16.66 18.86 -9.80
N THR A 117 -15.32 18.88 -9.76
CA THR A 117 -14.56 20.03 -9.26
C THR A 117 -13.18 20.10 -9.89
N VAL A 118 -12.57 21.27 -9.84
CA VAL A 118 -11.16 21.49 -10.21
C VAL A 118 -10.43 21.96 -8.95
N LEU A 119 -9.37 21.25 -8.61
CA LEU A 119 -8.49 21.62 -7.50
C LEU A 119 -7.27 22.37 -8.04
N GLU A 120 -6.89 23.47 -7.39
CA GLU A 120 -5.64 24.17 -7.65
C GLU A 120 -4.67 23.90 -6.50
N ALA A 121 -3.42 23.59 -6.82
CA ALA A 121 -2.36 23.31 -5.84
C ALA A 121 -0.99 23.74 -6.36
N ASP A 122 -0.07 24.09 -5.47
CA ASP A 122 1.31 24.41 -5.84
C ASP A 122 2.11 23.13 -6.19
N LEU A 123 1.70 21.97 -5.66
CA LEU A 123 2.33 20.67 -5.89
C LEU A 123 1.29 19.55 -5.92
N VAL A 124 1.47 18.61 -6.85
CA VAL A 124 0.66 17.39 -6.92
C VAL A 124 1.56 16.17 -6.78
N VAL A 125 1.25 15.31 -5.82
CA VAL A 125 1.90 14.01 -5.63
C VAL A 125 1.03 12.92 -6.24
N ALA A 126 1.45 12.35 -7.36
CA ALA A 126 0.74 11.24 -8.01
C ALA A 126 1.03 9.90 -7.29
N ALA A 127 0.09 9.47 -6.45
CA ALA A 127 0.16 8.21 -5.71
C ALA A 127 -0.90 7.17 -6.15
N ASP A 128 -1.32 7.21 -7.43
CA ASP A 128 -2.40 6.40 -8.02
C ASP A 128 -1.98 4.96 -8.44
N GLY A 129 -0.87 4.47 -7.88
CA GLY A 129 -0.48 3.06 -7.91
C GLY A 129 0.04 2.53 -9.25
N ILE A 130 0.07 1.20 -9.37
CA ILE A 130 0.67 0.52 -10.53
C ILE A 130 -0.06 0.82 -11.85
N GLY A 131 -1.37 1.05 -11.79
CA GLY A 131 -2.22 1.41 -12.94
C GLY A 131 -2.32 2.92 -13.20
N SER A 132 -1.33 3.70 -12.75
CA SER A 132 -1.36 5.16 -12.76
C SER A 132 -1.78 5.75 -14.11
N ARG A 133 -2.88 6.51 -14.09
CA ARG A 133 -3.36 7.28 -15.23
C ARG A 133 -2.53 8.56 -15.36
N VAL A 134 -2.18 9.18 -14.23
CA VAL A 134 -1.38 10.42 -14.21
C VAL A 134 0.00 10.18 -14.84
N ARG A 135 0.64 9.05 -14.54
CA ARG A 135 1.91 8.67 -15.17
C ARG A 135 1.79 8.53 -16.69
N SER A 136 0.68 7.97 -17.18
CA SER A 136 0.46 7.80 -18.62
C SER A 136 0.20 9.14 -19.32
N LEU A 137 -0.43 10.10 -18.64
CA LEU A 137 -0.64 11.46 -19.13
C LEU A 137 0.67 12.25 -19.23
N LEU A 138 1.52 12.18 -18.20
CA LEU A 138 2.77 12.92 -18.14
C LEU A 138 3.90 12.27 -18.96
N PHE A 139 3.87 10.94 -19.10
CA PHE A 139 4.90 10.17 -19.77
C PHE A 139 4.28 9.18 -20.78
N PRO A 140 3.72 9.66 -21.90
CA PRO A 140 2.96 8.83 -22.84
C PRO A 140 3.79 7.75 -23.54
N ALA A 141 5.12 7.92 -23.62
CA ALA A 141 6.04 6.93 -24.16
C ALA A 141 6.44 5.83 -23.16
N HIS A 142 6.00 5.92 -21.90
CA HIS A 142 6.38 4.94 -20.89
C HIS A 142 5.67 3.60 -21.12
N PRO A 143 6.39 2.45 -21.17
CA PRO A 143 5.77 1.16 -21.43
C PRO A 143 4.73 0.80 -20.35
N ALA A 144 3.58 0.29 -20.79
CA ALA A 144 2.55 -0.22 -19.90
C ALA A 144 3.03 -1.48 -19.18
N ARG A 145 2.68 -1.62 -17.89
CA ARG A 145 3.01 -2.80 -17.09
C ARG A 145 1.85 -3.80 -17.09
N SER A 146 2.13 -5.08 -17.32
CA SER A 146 1.19 -6.18 -17.10
C SER A 146 1.79 -7.19 -16.11
N THR A 147 1.27 -7.23 -14.89
CA THR A 147 1.56 -8.30 -13.93
C THR A 147 0.29 -8.62 -13.14
N ALA A 148 -0.03 -9.90 -13.00
CA ALA A 148 -1.13 -10.38 -12.18
C ALA A 148 -0.58 -11.13 -10.96
N ALA A 149 -1.10 -10.84 -9.77
CA ALA A 149 -0.76 -11.53 -8.54
C ALA A 149 -2.04 -11.90 -7.78
N ARG A 150 -2.19 -13.19 -7.43
CA ARG A 150 -3.25 -13.66 -6.54
C ARG A 150 -2.77 -13.64 -5.10
N ARG A 151 -3.60 -13.16 -4.18
CA ARG A 151 -3.32 -13.13 -2.74
C ARG A 151 -4.57 -13.55 -1.98
N CYS A 152 -4.40 -14.40 -0.97
CA CYS A 152 -5.44 -14.81 -0.05
C CYS A 152 -4.91 -14.68 1.39
N CYS A 153 -5.76 -14.22 2.31
CA CYS A 153 -5.49 -14.29 3.74
C CYS A 153 -6.35 -15.39 4.36
N ALA A 154 -5.75 -16.21 5.22
CA ALA A 154 -6.46 -17.21 6.00
C ALA A 154 -6.61 -16.72 7.45
N PRO A 155 -7.81 -16.82 8.06
CA PRO A 155 -7.98 -16.52 9.48
C PRO A 155 -7.17 -17.48 10.36
N SER A 156 -6.70 -16.99 11.51
CA SER A 156 -5.75 -17.70 12.38
C SER A 156 -6.31 -18.91 13.14
N ARG A 157 -7.54 -19.39 12.86
CA ARG A 157 -8.12 -20.57 13.49
C ARG A 157 -8.82 -21.52 12.51
N SER A 158 -8.31 -22.75 12.53
CA SER A 158 -8.86 -24.03 12.06
C SER A 158 -10.26 -24.01 11.42
N ARG A 159 -10.33 -24.06 10.09
CA ARG A 159 -11.37 -24.80 9.34
C ARG A 159 -10.76 -25.14 7.98
N ARG A 160 -10.55 -26.43 7.71
CA ARG A 160 -10.14 -26.93 6.38
C ARG A 160 -11.21 -26.55 5.37
N TRP A 161 -10.87 -25.90 4.26
CA TRP A 161 -11.77 -25.86 3.11
C TRP A 161 -11.04 -25.88 1.77
N ASN A 162 -11.67 -26.62 0.84
CA ASN A 162 -11.28 -26.85 -0.54
C ASN A 162 -11.32 -25.56 -1.36
N CYS A 163 -10.23 -25.27 -2.07
CA CYS A 163 -10.26 -24.36 -3.20
C CYS A 163 -10.96 -25.07 -4.36
N ALA A 164 -12.19 -24.70 -4.68
CA ALA A 164 -12.75 -24.98 -6.00
C ALA A 164 -12.23 -23.92 -6.99
N PRO A 165 -11.71 -24.31 -8.16
CA PRO A 165 -11.38 -23.34 -9.21
C PRO A 165 -12.68 -22.75 -9.78
N THR A 166 -12.80 -21.43 -9.78
CA THR A 166 -13.75 -20.74 -10.65
C THR A 166 -13.22 -20.81 -12.07
N SER A 167 -13.90 -21.58 -12.91
CA SER A 167 -13.72 -21.58 -14.36
C SER A 167 -14.13 -20.23 -14.97
N SER A 168 -13.48 -19.95 -16.10
CA SER A 168 -13.59 -18.83 -17.04
C SER A 168 -14.97 -18.23 -17.24
#